data_AF-A0A5B2WV66-F1
#
_entry.id   AF-A0A5B2WV66-F1
#
_cell.length_a   1.000
_cell.length_b   1.000
_cell.length_c   1.000
_cell.angle_alpha   90.00
_cell.angle_beta   90.00
_cell.angle_gamma   90.00
#
_symmetry.space_group_name_H-M   'P 1'
#
loop_
_entity.id
_entity.type
_entity.pdbx_description
1 polymer ?
#
loop_
_entity_poly.entity_id
_entity_poly.type
_entity_poly.pdbx_seq_one_letter_code
_entity_poly.pdbx_strand_id
1 'polypeptide(L)'
;MNDTAGEGDGGAGATGVSLTEERFAELAEELVTFCAPRLFAVVEEEGEFEDASIVAWGMAFERQVHTIASDGSLQCSFPSVERAERFFGRGTKIRLVWPTLAATA
;
A
#
# COMPACT_ATOMS: atom_id res chain seq x y z
N MET A 1 -40.54 -37.81 -41.29
CA MET A 1 -40.41 -36.44 -40.76
C MET A 1 -41.27 -36.33 -39.52
N ASN A 2 -40.61 -36.08 -38.38
CA ASN A 2 -41.04 -35.41 -37.14
C ASN A 2 -39.75 -35.46 -36.27
N ASP A 3 -38.92 -34.42 -36.31
CA ASP A 3 -38.90 -33.28 -35.38
C ASP A 3 -38.52 -33.63 -33.94
N THR A 4 -37.23 -33.41 -33.68
CA THR A 4 -36.56 -32.79 -32.52
C THR A 4 -37.18 -32.87 -31.12
N ALA A 5 -36.50 -33.61 -30.24
CA ALA A 5 -36.13 -33.22 -28.88
C ALA A 5 -35.02 -34.21 -28.46
N GLY A 6 -33.84 -33.85 -27.97
CA GLY A 6 -33.45 -32.67 -27.22
C GLY A 6 -32.82 -33.19 -25.94
N GLU A 7 -31.51 -33.40 -25.92
CA GLU A 7 -30.73 -33.57 -24.69
C GLU A 7 -29.31 -33.09 -24.98
N GLY A 8 -29.15 -31.76 -24.94
CA GLY A 8 -27.86 -31.17 -24.67
C GLY A 8 -27.55 -31.45 -23.20
N ASP A 9 -26.58 -32.33 -22.95
CA ASP A 9 -25.91 -32.44 -21.67
C ASP A 9 -25.03 -31.19 -21.51
N GLY A 10 -25.72 -30.12 -21.13
CA GLY A 10 -25.17 -28.79 -20.93
C GLY A 10 -24.48 -28.73 -19.58
N GLY A 11 -23.18 -28.44 -19.64
CA GLY A 11 -22.50 -27.65 -18.64
C GLY A 11 -22.36 -28.32 -17.28
N ALA A 12 -21.23 -29.00 -17.09
CA ALA A 12 -20.62 -29.10 -15.78
C ALA A 12 -20.49 -27.68 -15.21
N GLY A 13 -21.44 -27.33 -14.35
CA GLY A 13 -21.54 -26.05 -13.69
C GLY A 13 -20.21 -25.73 -13.04
N ALA A 14 -19.70 -24.54 -13.34
CA ALA A 14 -18.60 -23.96 -12.63
C ALA A 14 -18.91 -24.00 -11.13
N THR A 15 -18.28 -24.91 -10.40
CA THR A 15 -18.19 -24.83 -8.94
C THR A 15 -17.19 -23.74 -8.60
N GLY A 16 -17.55 -22.50 -8.91
CA GLY A 16 -16.99 -21.35 -8.21
C GLY A 16 -17.50 -21.43 -6.79
N VAL A 17 -16.72 -22.02 -5.89
CA VAL A 17 -17.02 -22.02 -4.46
C VAL A 17 -17.20 -20.57 -4.04
N SER A 18 -18.45 -20.15 -3.79
CA SER A 18 -18.73 -18.83 -3.26
C SER A 18 -18.23 -18.80 -1.83
N LEU A 19 -17.23 -17.97 -1.57
CA LEU A 19 -16.73 -17.72 -0.22
C LEU A 19 -17.84 -17.12 0.64
N THR A 20 -17.94 -17.55 1.90
CA THR A 20 -18.78 -16.83 2.87
C THR A 20 -18.14 -15.48 3.21
N GLU A 21 -18.93 -14.55 3.74
CA GLU A 21 -18.45 -13.22 4.12
C GLU A 21 -17.34 -13.30 5.17
N GLU A 22 -17.48 -14.19 6.16
CA GLU A 22 -16.50 -14.40 7.22
C GLU A 22 -15.17 -14.92 6.65
N ARG A 23 -15.23 -15.89 5.73
CA ARG A 23 -14.00 -16.44 5.13
C ARG A 23 -13.33 -15.43 4.21
N PHE A 24 -14.10 -14.60 3.53
CA PHE A 24 -13.57 -13.51 2.73
C PHE A 24 -12.87 -12.46 3.61
N ALA A 25 -13.45 -12.11 4.76
CA ALA A 25 -12.86 -11.17 5.71
C ALA A 25 -11.51 -11.67 6.24
N GLU A 26 -11.42 -12.93 6.67
CA GLU A 26 -10.16 -13.55 7.11
C GLU A 26 -9.08 -13.49 6.01
N LEU A 27 -9.44 -13.86 4.78
CA LEU A 27 -8.52 -13.83 3.64
C LEU A 27 -8.07 -12.40 3.30
N ALA A 28 -8.97 -11.42 3.43
CA ALA A 28 -8.65 -10.02 3.21
C ALA A 28 -7.66 -9.51 4.27
N GLU A 29 -7.84 -9.86 5.55
CA GLU A 29 -6.91 -9.50 6.62
C GLU A 29 -5.52 -10.11 6.42
N GLU A 30 -5.45 -11.39 6.04
CA GLU A 30 -4.19 -12.06 5.69
C GLU A 30 -3.50 -11.37 4.51
N LEU A 31 -4.25 -11.06 3.45
CA LEU A 31 -3.74 -10.39 2.26
C LEU A 31 -3.23 -8.99 2.58
N VAL A 32 -4.00 -8.20 3.33
CA VAL A 32 -3.59 -6.84 3.73
C VAL A 32 -2.33 -6.91 4.58
N THR A 33 -2.25 -7.84 5.54
CA THR A 33 -1.05 -8.01 6.37
C THR A 33 0.17 -8.39 5.54
N PHE A 34 0.00 -9.27 4.55
CA PHE A 34 1.08 -9.71 3.67
C PHE A 34 1.53 -8.61 2.69
N CYS A 35 0.60 -7.80 2.17
CA CYS A 35 0.87 -6.79 1.16
C CYS A 35 1.02 -5.37 1.73
N ALA A 36 0.90 -5.17 3.04
CA ALA A 36 0.92 -3.86 3.67
C ALA A 36 2.22 -3.10 3.35
N PRO A 37 2.16 -1.93 2.69
CA PRO A 37 3.34 -1.11 2.52
C PRO A 37 3.79 -0.59 3.89
N ARG A 38 5.10 -0.43 4.05
CA ARG A 38 5.65 0.18 5.27
C ARG A 38 5.49 1.70 5.17
N LEU A 39 4.78 2.30 6.13
CA LEU A 39 4.67 3.75 6.25
C LEU A 39 6.00 4.33 6.78
N PHE A 40 6.39 5.50 6.32
CA PHE A 40 7.46 6.33 6.90
C PHE A 40 7.11 7.81 6.78
N ALA A 41 7.71 8.62 7.66
CA ALA A 41 7.69 10.07 7.59
C ALA A 41 9.03 10.59 7.05
N VAL A 42 8.98 11.64 6.24
CA VAL A 42 10.12 12.48 5.88
C VAL A 42 10.13 13.65 6.85
N VAL A 43 11.11 13.67 7.73
CA VAL A 43 11.29 14.71 8.73
C VAL A 43 12.41 15.63 8.28
N GLU A 44 12.13 16.92 8.21
CA GLU A 44 13.16 17.95 8.04
C GLU A 44 13.68 18.36 9.42
N GLU A 45 15.01 18.32 9.60
CA GLU A 45 15.67 18.81 10.81
C GLU A 45 15.95 20.32 10.63
N GLU A 46 15.23 21.17 11.38
CA GLU A 46 15.46 22.62 11.42
C GLU A 46 16.42 22.97 12.57
N GLY A 47 17.56 23.57 12.23
CA GLY A 47 18.62 23.88 13.21
C GLY A 47 19.36 22.64 13.72
N GLU A 48 20.26 22.83 14.70
CA GLU A 48 20.96 21.71 15.36
C GLU A 48 20.04 21.06 16.41
N PHE A 49 19.02 20.31 15.94
CA PHE A 49 18.06 19.57 16.77
C PHE A 49 17.07 20.42 17.59
N GLU A 50 16.86 21.68 17.22
CA GLU A 50 15.92 22.58 17.92
C GLU A 50 14.47 22.36 17.48
N ASP A 51 14.24 22.04 16.20
CA ASP A 51 12.90 21.77 15.68
C ASP A 51 12.93 20.70 14.58
N ALA A 52 11.81 20.00 14.42
CA ALA A 52 11.64 18.96 13.43
C ALA A 52 10.21 18.95 12.91
N SER A 53 10.06 19.11 11.59
CA SER A 53 8.75 19.13 10.95
C SER A 53 8.58 17.97 9.97
N ILE A 54 7.37 17.44 9.86
CA ILE A 54 7.05 16.43 8.87
C ILE A 54 6.69 17.14 7.57
N VAL A 55 7.56 17.03 6.57
CA VAL A 55 7.35 17.65 5.26
C VAL A 55 6.63 16.73 4.28
N ALA A 56 6.74 15.41 4.49
CA ALA A 56 6.06 14.43 3.66
C ALA A 56 5.84 13.10 4.41
N TRP A 57 4.87 12.33 3.96
CA TRP A 57 4.64 10.94 4.33
C TRP A 57 4.90 10.04 3.13
N GLY A 58 5.37 8.82 3.38
CA GLY A 58 5.65 7.86 2.33
C GLY A 58 5.23 6.44 2.67
N MET A 59 4.85 5.70 1.64
CA MET A 59 4.54 4.27 1.67
C MET A 59 5.58 3.54 0.84
N ALA A 60 6.36 2.67 1.48
CA ALA A 60 7.32 1.80 0.84
C ALA A 60 6.67 0.45 0.53
N PHE A 61 6.44 0.20 -0.76
CA PHE A 61 6.10 -1.10 -1.31
C PHE A 61 7.39 -1.86 -1.64
N GLU A 62 7.28 -3.15 -1.94
CA GLU A 62 8.44 -3.99 -2.27
C GLU A 62 9.30 -3.47 -3.43
N ARG A 63 8.68 -2.77 -4.40
CA ARG A 63 9.33 -2.35 -5.65
C ARG A 63 9.31 -0.85 -5.92
N GLN A 64 8.58 -0.10 -5.11
CA GLN A 64 8.36 1.32 -5.33
C GLN A 64 7.99 2.01 -4.04
N VAL A 65 8.18 3.31 -4.02
CA VAL A 65 7.86 4.18 -2.92
C VAL A 65 6.96 5.27 -3.44
N HIS A 66 5.86 5.52 -2.75
CA HIS A 66 4.99 6.66 -3.02
C HIS A 66 5.07 7.61 -1.85
N THR A 67 5.16 8.91 -2.13
CA THR A 67 5.24 9.96 -1.12
C THR A 67 4.22 11.05 -1.42
N ILE A 68 3.70 11.65 -0.37
CA ILE A 68 2.81 12.80 -0.40
C ILE A 68 3.31 13.84 0.59
N ALA A 69 3.44 15.09 0.16
CA ALA A 69 3.75 16.19 1.06
C ALA A 69 2.69 16.31 2.16
N SER A 70 3.08 16.77 3.35
CA SER A 70 2.15 16.86 4.49
C SER A 70 0.99 17.82 4.26
N ASP A 71 1.16 18.80 3.37
CA ASP A 71 0.13 19.72 2.89
C ASP A 71 -0.67 19.18 1.68
N GLY A 72 -0.33 17.99 1.17
CA GLY A 72 -0.92 17.36 0.00
C GLY A 72 -0.55 18.00 -1.35
N SER A 73 0.32 19.01 -1.37
CA SER A 73 0.65 19.79 -2.57
C SER A 73 1.45 19.00 -3.62
N LEU A 74 2.21 18.00 -3.17
CA LEU A 74 3.11 17.21 -3.99
C LEU A 74 2.92 15.73 -3.74
N GLN A 75 2.77 14.96 -4.82
CA GLN A 75 2.82 13.50 -4.80
C GLN A 75 3.94 13.04 -5.72
N CYS A 76 4.78 12.14 -5.24
CA CYS A 76 5.93 11.63 -6.00
C CYS A 76 6.06 10.12 -5.83
N SER A 77 6.44 9.45 -6.92
CA SER A 77 6.78 8.04 -6.91
C SER A 77 8.28 7.85 -7.19
N PHE A 78 8.89 6.92 -6.46
CA PHE A 78 10.31 6.61 -6.54
C PHE A 78 10.50 5.09 -6.65
N PRO A 79 11.56 4.62 -7.32
CA PRO A 79 11.84 3.20 -7.41
C PRO A 79 12.48 2.63 -6.13
N SER A 80 12.92 3.48 -5.20
CA SER A 80 13.47 3.05 -3.91
C SER A 80 13.40 4.19 -2.88
N VAL A 81 13.57 3.83 -1.60
CA VAL A 81 13.52 4.77 -0.47
C VAL A 81 14.70 5.74 -0.52
N GLU A 82 15.88 5.28 -0.92
CA GLU A 82 17.10 6.09 -1.02
C GLU A 82 16.96 7.19 -2.08
N ARG A 83 16.19 6.93 -3.14
CA ARG A 83 15.89 7.95 -4.15
C ARG A 83 14.92 9.00 -3.63
N ALA A 84 13.92 8.60 -2.84
CA ALA A 84 13.05 9.54 -2.15
C ALA A 84 13.88 10.41 -1.18
N GLU A 85 14.73 9.79 -0.37
CA GLU A 85 15.61 10.50 0.57
C GLU A 85 16.50 11.53 -0.15
N ARG A 86 17.17 11.12 -1.23
CA ARG A 86 17.99 12.04 -2.03
C ARG A 86 17.18 13.17 -2.67
N PHE A 87 15.91 12.94 -3.01
CA PHE A 87 15.05 13.96 -3.59
C PHE A 87 14.68 15.03 -2.55
N PHE A 88 14.22 14.61 -1.38
CA PHE A 88 13.82 15.51 -0.30
C PHE A 88 15.03 16.17 0.39
N GLY A 89 16.18 15.50 0.46
CA GLY A 89 17.42 16.05 1.03
C GLY A 89 18.16 17.06 0.14
N ARG A 90 17.56 17.55 -0.95
CA ARG A 90 18.18 18.59 -1.78
C ARG A 90 18.08 19.95 -1.09
N GLY A 91 19.13 20.30 -0.33
CA GLY A 91 19.28 21.63 0.28
C GLY A 91 18.90 21.70 1.75
N THR A 92 18.45 20.60 2.35
CA THR A 92 18.14 20.50 3.77
C THR A 92 18.54 19.13 4.32
N LYS A 93 18.65 19.01 5.64
CA LYS A 93 18.94 17.75 6.31
C LYS A 93 17.61 17.06 6.63
N ILE A 94 17.39 15.91 5.99
CA ILE A 94 16.19 15.12 6.24
C ILE A 94 16.51 13.80 6.94
N ARG A 95 15.51 13.24 7.60
CA ARG A 95 15.54 11.90 8.18
C ARG A 95 14.27 11.16 7.83
N LEU A 96 14.43 9.91 7.37
CA LEU A 96 13.31 9.01 7.20
C LEU A 96 13.04 8.28 8.52
N VAL A 97 11.83 8.44 9.05
CA VAL A 97 11.41 7.86 10.32
C VAL A 97 10.29 6.86 10.09
N TRP A 98 10.48 5.63 10.54
CA TRP A 98 9.48 4.57 10.45
C TRP A 98 8.68 4.54 11.75
N PRO A 99 7.36 4.84 11.72
CA PRO A 99 6.54 4.72 12.91
C PRO A 99 6.53 3.27 13.37
N THR A 100 6.79 3.06 14.65
CA THR A 100 6.38 1.82 15.29
C THR A 100 4.87 1.93 15.48
N LEU A 101 4.10 1.35 14.55
CA LEU A 101 2.70 1.08 14.81
C LEU A 101 2.68 0.04 15.93
N ALA A 102 2.62 0.51 17.19
CA ALA A 102 2.11 -0.34 18.24
C ALA A 102 0.73 -0.76 17.75
N ALA A 103 0.52 -2.07 17.56
CA ALA A 103 -0.79 -2.59 17.25
C ALA A 103 -1.73 -2.02 18.32
N THR A 104 -2.53 -1.02 17.96
CA THR A 104 -3.59 -0.53 18.83
C THR A 104 -4.53 -1.72 18.99
N ALA A 105 -4.48 -2.30 20.19
CA ALA A 105 -5.22 -3.47 20.62
C ALA A 105 -6.74 -3.24 20.57
#